data_AF-A0A8S0U6U0-F1
#
_entry.id   AF-A0A8S0U6U0-F1
#
_cell.length_a   1.000
_cell.length_b   1.000
_cell.length_c   1.000
_cell.angle_alpha   90.00
_cell.angle_beta   90.00
_cell.angle_gamma   90.00
#
_symmetry.space_group_name_H-M   'P 1'
#
loop_
_entity.id
_entity.type
_entity.pdbx_description
1 polymer ?
#
loop_
_entity_poly.entity_id
_entity_poly.type
_entity_poly.pdbx_seq_one_letter_code
_entity_poly.pdbx_strand_id
1 'polypeptide(L)'
;MILHFPRREETMKLLGKSDMYFFSPEHPPLTEPAQRALDWVLDEKLKSGESGEVTTAHMLLDIWSEKEAAGHKILAALGFDDEKAKELAKPVSYCDWLSSYD
;
A
#
# COMPACT_ATOMS: atom_id res chain seq x y z
N MET A 1 18.16 20.00 -11.76
CA MET A 1 17.61 19.77 -10.41
C MET A 1 17.36 18.28 -10.25
N ILE A 2 18.17 17.57 -9.48
CA ILE A 2 17.96 16.14 -9.21
C ILE A 2 17.13 16.06 -7.93
N LEU A 3 15.88 15.59 -8.04
CA LEU A 3 15.05 15.30 -6.88
C LEU A 3 15.64 14.06 -6.17
N HIS A 4 16.14 14.25 -4.96
CA HIS A 4 16.64 13.17 -4.10
C HIS A 4 15.46 12.51 -3.39
N PHE A 5 15.34 11.19 -3.53
CA PHE A 5 14.27 10.41 -2.91
C PHE A 5 14.90 9.34 -2.01
N PRO A 6 15.20 9.66 -0.75
CA PRO A 6 15.93 8.75 0.14
C PRO A 6 15.23 7.38 0.28
N ARG A 7 13.89 7.36 0.32
CA ARG A 7 13.10 6.11 0.32
C ARG A 7 13.29 5.24 -0.93
N ARG A 8 13.53 5.84 -2.11
CA ARG A 8 13.81 5.08 -3.33
C ARG A 8 15.18 4.42 -3.28
N GLU A 9 16.17 5.09 -2.71
CA GLU A 9 17.52 4.54 -2.53
C GLU A 9 17.52 3.38 -1.54
N GLU A 10 16.77 3.48 -0.44
CA GLU A 10 16.56 2.39 0.51
C GLU A 10 15.88 1.19 -0.13
N THR A 11 14.87 1.43 -0.97
CA THR A 11 14.20 0.36 -1.71
C THR A 11 15.15 -0.35 -2.67
N MET A 12 16.01 0.39 -3.39
CA MET A 12 17.04 -0.20 -4.25
C MET A 12 18.10 -0.98 -3.47
N LYS A 13 18.46 -0.53 -2.25
CA LYS A 13 19.37 -1.29 -1.37
C LYS A 13 18.74 -2.60 -0.91
N LEU A 14 17.43 -2.60 -0.63
CA LEU A 14 16.71 -3.75 -0.12
C LEU A 14 16.40 -4.79 -1.21
N LEU A 15 15.95 -4.33 -2.38
CA LEU A 15 15.41 -5.20 -3.44
C LEU A 15 16.31 -5.31 -4.67
N GLY A 16 17.36 -4.49 -4.75
CA GLY A 16 18.15 -4.32 -5.97
C GLY A 16 17.47 -3.40 -6.99
N LYS A 17 18.08 -3.29 -8.17
CA LYS A 17 17.46 -2.62 -9.32
C LYS A 17 16.52 -3.59 -10.01
N SER A 18 15.36 -3.10 -10.45
CA SER A 18 14.45 -3.88 -11.29
C SER A 18 15.13 -4.22 -12.62
N ASP A 19 14.75 -5.36 -13.19
CA ASP A 19 15.17 -5.72 -14.54
C ASP A 19 14.74 -4.64 -15.53
N MET A 20 15.66 -4.28 -16.42
CA MET A 20 15.35 -3.38 -17.52
C MET A 20 14.61 -4.19 -18.58
N TYR A 21 13.34 -3.85 -18.83
CA TYR A 21 12.63 -4.42 -19.98
C TYR A 21 13.40 -4.09 -21.26
N PHE A 22 13.75 -5.11 -22.04
CA PHE A 22 14.52 -4.99 -23.29
C PHE A 22 13.77 -4.18 -24.37
N PHE A 23 12.46 -4.03 -24.21
CA PHE A 23 11.61 -3.10 -24.96
C PHE A 23 10.91 -2.20 -23.96
N SER A 24 10.72 -0.90 -24.29
CA SER A 24 9.79 -0.07 -23.52
C SER A 24 8.44 -0.78 -23.51
N PRO A 25 7.97 -1.29 -22.35
CA PRO A 25 6.62 -1.79 -22.30
C PRO A 25 5.75 -0.53 -22.39
N GLU A 26 5.04 -0.32 -23.51
CA GLU A 26 4.08 0.79 -23.59
C GLU A 26 3.09 0.72 -22.43
N HIS A 27 2.83 -0.49 -21.91
CA HIS A 27 2.08 -0.77 -20.69
C HIS A 27 2.70 -1.96 -19.93
N PRO A 28 3.62 -1.74 -18.97
CA PRO A 28 4.14 -2.85 -18.15
C PRO A 28 2.98 -3.46 -17.35
N PRO A 29 2.84 -4.80 -17.36
CA PRO A 29 1.79 -5.45 -16.58
C PRO A 29 2.04 -5.25 -15.09
N LEU A 30 0.96 -5.25 -14.30
CA LEU A 30 1.09 -5.36 -12.86
C LEU A 30 1.73 -6.69 -12.49
N THR A 31 2.56 -6.68 -11.45
CA THR A 31 3.05 -7.93 -10.86
C THR A 31 1.87 -8.69 -10.26
N GLU A 32 1.93 -10.02 -10.22
CA GLU A 32 0.85 -10.83 -9.64
C GLU A 32 0.46 -10.41 -8.22
N PRO A 33 1.42 -10.07 -7.31
CA PRO A 33 1.06 -9.57 -5.98
C PRO A 33 0.35 -8.22 -6.02
N ALA A 34 0.73 -7.33 -6.94
CA ALA A 34 0.07 -6.03 -7.07
C ALA A 34 -1.36 -6.17 -7.61
N GLN A 35 -1.57 -7.08 -8.57
CA GLN A 35 -2.90 -7.39 -9.08
C GLN A 35 -3.78 -7.99 -7.97
N ARG A 36 -3.27 -8.99 -7.23
CA ARG A 36 -4.01 -9.58 -6.11
C ARG A 36 -4.36 -8.54 -5.05
N ALA A 37 -3.41 -7.70 -4.65
CA ALA A 37 -3.70 -6.65 -3.69
C ALA A 37 -4.86 -5.74 -4.15
N LEU A 38 -4.88 -5.34 -5.43
CA LEU A 38 -6.00 -4.55 -5.98
C LEU A 38 -7.32 -5.32 -6.00
N ASP A 39 -7.30 -6.60 -6.39
CA ASP A 39 -8.49 -7.44 -6.44
C ASP A 39 -9.09 -7.59 -5.03
N TRP A 40 -8.25 -7.74 -4.00
CA TRP A 40 -8.66 -7.78 -2.59
C TRP A 40 -9.28 -6.47 -2.12
N VAL A 41 -8.66 -5.32 -2.39
CA VAL A 41 -9.24 -4.00 -2.07
C VAL A 41 -10.67 -3.88 -2.63
N LEU A 42 -10.86 -4.32 -3.88
CA LEU A 42 -12.14 -4.21 -4.57
C LEU A 42 -13.19 -5.17 -4.01
N ASP A 43 -12.80 -6.41 -3.69
CA ASP A 43 -13.69 -7.41 -3.09
C ASP A 43 -14.11 -7.02 -1.66
N GLU A 44 -13.17 -6.52 -0.85
CA GLU A 44 -13.46 -6.05 0.50
C GLU A 44 -14.42 -4.85 0.48
N LYS A 45 -14.23 -3.94 -0.49
CA LYS A 45 -15.18 -2.86 -0.75
C LYS A 45 -16.57 -3.41 -1.11
N LEU A 46 -16.66 -4.36 -2.04
CA LEU A 46 -17.95 -4.93 -2.46
C LEU A 46 -18.67 -5.61 -1.28
N LYS A 47 -17.93 -6.31 -0.42
CA LYS A 47 -18.47 -7.00 0.78
C LYS A 47 -18.93 -6.04 1.87
N SER A 48 -18.24 -4.91 2.07
CA SER A 48 -18.58 -3.94 3.11
C SER A 48 -19.96 -3.29 2.90
N GLY A 49 -20.47 -3.28 1.66
CA GLY A 49 -21.73 -2.61 1.31
C GLY A 49 -21.69 -1.09 1.47
N GLU A 50 -20.54 -0.53 1.87
CA GLU A 50 -20.36 0.91 2.05
C GLU A 50 -20.15 1.62 0.72
N SER A 51 -20.93 2.67 0.48
CA SER A 51 -20.74 3.58 -0.65
C SER A 51 -19.55 4.50 -0.38
N GLY A 52 -18.32 3.96 -0.48
CA GLY A 52 -17.07 4.67 -0.23
C GLY A 52 -16.05 4.57 -1.36
N GLU A 53 -15.11 5.50 -1.42
CA GLU A 53 -13.96 5.45 -2.32
C GLU A 53 -12.88 4.52 -1.75
N VAL A 54 -12.14 3.84 -2.64
CA VAL A 54 -10.92 3.14 -2.25
C VAL A 54 -9.90 4.17 -1.81
N THR A 55 -9.55 4.15 -0.52
CA THR A 55 -8.55 5.05 0.05
C THR A 55 -7.15 4.44 0.03
N THR A 56 -6.13 5.29 0.18
CA THR A 56 -4.73 4.85 0.31
C THR A 56 -4.52 3.93 1.52
N ALA A 57 -5.36 4.03 2.57
CA ALA A 57 -5.30 3.14 3.72
C ALA A 57 -5.60 1.68 3.34
N HIS A 58 -6.65 1.45 2.55
CA HIS A 58 -6.99 0.13 2.02
C HIS A 58 -5.82 -0.46 1.21
N MET A 59 -5.26 0.34 0.29
CA MET A 59 -4.11 -0.07 -0.51
C MET A 59 -2.88 -0.45 0.35
N LEU A 60 -2.59 0.32 1.40
CA LEU A 60 -1.47 0.02 2.29
C LEU A 60 -1.69 -1.26 3.10
N LEU A 61 -2.93 -1.52 3.55
CA LEU A 61 -3.29 -2.73 4.26
C LEU A 61 -3.16 -3.97 3.36
N ASP A 62 -3.55 -3.88 2.10
CA ASP A 62 -3.42 -5.00 1.15
C ASP A 62 -1.97 -5.23 0.70
N ILE A 63 -1.17 -4.17 0.53
CA ILE A 63 0.28 -4.35 0.33
C ILE A 63 0.93 -5.01 1.55
N TRP A 64 0.45 -4.70 2.77
CA TRP A 64 0.93 -5.31 3.99
C TRP A 64 0.52 -6.79 4.16
N SER A 65 -0.61 -7.21 3.59
CA SER A 65 -1.10 -8.60 3.68
C SER A 65 -0.31 -9.56 2.78
N GLU A 66 0.26 -9.08 1.68
CA GLU A 66 1.12 -9.84 0.74
C GLU A 66 2.54 -10.09 1.30
N LYS A 67 2.65 -10.94 2.34
CA LYS A 67 3.88 -11.16 3.14
C LYS A 67 5.15 -11.47 2.32
N GLU A 68 5.01 -12.16 1.19
CA GLU A 68 6.15 -12.52 0.33
C GLU A 68 6.53 -11.43 -0.68
N ALA A 69 5.66 -10.43 -0.89
CA ALA A 69 5.86 -9.40 -1.88
C ALA A 69 6.89 -8.34 -1.44
N ALA A 70 7.48 -7.68 -2.45
CA ALA A 70 8.39 -6.57 -2.26
C ALA A 70 7.81 -5.46 -1.36
N GLY A 71 6.54 -5.12 -1.55
CA GLY A 71 5.86 -4.07 -0.79
C GLY A 71 5.83 -4.36 0.71
N HIS A 72 5.48 -5.58 1.12
CA HIS A 72 5.52 -5.99 2.53
C HIS A 72 6.92 -5.87 3.12
N LYS A 73 7.94 -6.36 2.41
CA LYS A 73 9.35 -6.31 2.85
C LYS A 73 9.83 -4.87 3.04
N ILE A 74 9.46 -3.95 2.14
CA ILE A 74 9.78 -2.52 2.27
C ILE A 74 9.08 -1.93 3.49
N LEU A 75 7.77 -2.18 3.64
CA LEU A 75 6.99 -1.65 4.77
C LEU A 75 7.58 -2.13 6.11
N ALA A 76 7.90 -3.42 6.22
CA ALA A 76 8.54 -3.99 7.40
C ALA A 76 9.92 -3.34 7.67
N ALA A 77 10.74 -3.14 6.63
CA ALA A 77 12.04 -2.48 6.75
C ALA A 77 11.93 -1.02 7.21
N LEU A 78 10.83 -0.34 6.87
CA LEU A 78 10.51 1.02 7.34
C LEU A 78 9.86 1.03 8.74
N GLY A 79 9.74 -0.12 9.39
CA GLY A 79 9.17 -0.26 10.72
C GLY A 79 7.64 -0.23 10.75
N PHE A 80 6.96 -0.52 9.64
CA PHE A 80 5.54 -0.83 9.65
C PHE A 80 5.32 -2.24 10.20
N ASP A 81 4.28 -2.42 11.01
CA ASP A 81 3.99 -3.67 11.74
C ASP A 81 2.48 -3.92 11.85
N ASP A 82 2.11 -5.05 12.42
CA ASP A 82 0.71 -5.44 12.57
C ASP A 82 -0.07 -4.53 13.56
N GLU A 83 0.60 -3.85 14.48
CA GLU A 83 -0.05 -2.90 15.39
C GLU A 83 -0.48 -1.65 14.63
N LYS A 84 0.41 -1.10 13.80
CA LYS A 84 0.12 0.02 12.90
C LYS A 84 -0.90 -0.33 11.84
N ALA A 85 -0.87 -1.56 11.31
CA ALA A 85 -1.90 -2.05 10.40
C ALA A 85 -3.28 -2.06 11.07
N LYS A 86 -3.38 -2.55 12.31
CA LYS A 86 -4.63 -2.51 13.08
C LYS A 86 -5.09 -1.10 13.39
N GLU A 87 -4.18 -0.18 13.69
CA GLU A 87 -4.51 1.23 13.90
C GLU A 87 -5.07 1.86 12.61
N LEU A 88 -4.43 1.60 11.47
CA LEU A 88 -4.84 2.11 10.16
C LEU A 88 -6.18 1.54 9.68
N ALA A 89 -6.50 0.30 10.09
CA ALA A 89 -7.76 -0.36 9.76
C ALA A 89 -8.96 0.15 10.57
N LYS A 90 -8.74 1.00 11.58
CA LYS A 90 -9.85 1.59 12.34
C LYS A 90 -10.60 2.57 11.42
N PRO A 91 -11.94 2.47 11.32
CA PRO A 91 -12.70 3.49 10.63
C PRO A 91 -12.47 4.83 11.33
N VAL A 92 -12.12 5.85 10.55
CA VAL A 92 -12.06 7.22 11.07
C VAL A 92 -13.49 7.63 11.41
N SER A 93 -13.88 7.48 12.69
CA SER A 93 -15.11 8.03 13.22
C SER A 93 -15.02 9.56 13.09
N TYR A 94 -15.76 10.14 12.15
CA TYR A 94 -15.93 11.59 12.07
C TYR A 94 -16.63 12.16 13.33
N CYS A 95 -17.34 11.33 14.10
CA CYS A 95 -17.99 11.73 15.36
C CYS A 95 -16.97 12.04 16.47
N ASP A 96 -15.81 11.39 16.49
CA ASP A 96 -14.83 11.57 17.57
C ASP A 96 -14.10 12.91 17.48
N TRP A 97 -13.90 13.42 16.26
CA TRP A 97 -13.25 14.70 16.00
C TRP A 97 -14.17 15.90 16.29
N LEU A 98 -15.46 15.79 15.98
CA LEU A 98 -16.44 16.85 16.29
C LEU A 98 -16.73 16.98 17.79
N SER A 99 -16.63 15.88 18.55
CA SER A 99 -16.83 15.88 20.00
C SER A 99 -15.67 16.51 20.79
N SER A 100 -14.54 16.78 20.13
CA SER A 100 -13.33 17.36 20.76
C SER A 100 -13.24 18.89 20.64
N TYR A 101 -14.22 19.50 19.97
CA TYR A 101 -14.31 20.95 19.72
C TYR A 101 -15.49 21.63 20.43
N ASP A 102 -16.27 20.88 21.22
CA ASP A 102 -17.33 21.39 22.11
C ASP A 102 -16.87 21.46 23.57
#